data_AF-A0A7C1D596-F1
#
_entry.id   AF-A0A7C1D596-F1
#
_cell.length_a   1.000
_cell.length_b   1.000
_cell.length_c   1.000
_cell.angle_alpha   90.00
_cell.angle_beta   90.00
_cell.angle_gamma   90.00
#
_symmetry.space_group_name_H-M   'P 1'
#
loop_
_entity.id
_entity.type
_entity.pdbx_description
1 polymer ?
#
loop_
_entity_poly.entity_id
_entity_poly.type
_entity_poly.pdbx_seq_one_letter_code
_entity_poly.pdbx_strand_id
1 'polypeptide(L)'
;MSKAIKYLDYFFVMRPTLFFPVWTVFLANYHANLHFIEMGAGAGKNNSLGSDGIVSLVLLSLMMGAVFVFNQIVDRESDAKNQKLFFIARGIIPQHVAMVQAGLLTIFPVAGAFFLDIELGAIFIVTFFFTGIIYSFPAFSWKDKPILGIIANFFGGWSVAACGWIAAGAENWDFAIHALPYAIGLVAVYFLTTIPDIPGDREFGKITFGVKYGKRLTTYWAAAFEFVAVVISFVLKDFVIFFPALAALPLFVIAVVRQRLEDVLRAIKFTVLFASLAVCVVYPLYFFVLVINYFFSKWYYRKRFDLEYPKFAA
;
A
#
# COMPACT_ATOMS: atom_id res chain seq x y z
N MET A 1 -18.11 24.15 -14.33
CA MET A 1 -17.63 23.21 -13.29
C MET A 1 -17.47 23.96 -11.97
N SER A 2 -18.00 23.47 -10.86
CA SER A 2 -17.99 24.23 -9.59
C SER A 2 -16.57 24.40 -9.05
N LYS A 3 -16.29 25.54 -8.40
CA LYS A 3 -15.00 25.80 -7.73
C LYS A 3 -14.68 24.71 -6.68
N ALA A 4 -15.70 24.17 -6.01
CA ALA A 4 -15.57 23.12 -5.01
C ALA A 4 -14.88 21.85 -5.53
N ILE A 5 -15.19 21.42 -6.75
CA ILE A 5 -14.58 20.20 -7.32
C ILE A 5 -13.08 20.41 -7.58
N LYS A 6 -12.63 21.63 -7.91
CA LYS A 6 -11.20 21.92 -8.10
C LYS A 6 -10.40 21.80 -6.81
N TYR A 7 -10.98 22.12 -5.65
CA TYR A 7 -10.29 21.93 -4.37
C TYR A 7 -10.06 20.45 -4.03
N LEU A 8 -10.92 19.56 -4.55
CA LEU A 8 -10.71 18.12 -4.40
C LEU A 8 -9.50 17.63 -5.19
N ASP A 9 -8.98 18.37 -6.17
CA ASP A 9 -7.75 18.00 -6.89
C ASP A 9 -6.59 17.79 -5.88
N TYR A 10 -6.51 18.61 -4.82
CA TYR A 10 -5.51 18.46 -3.74
C TYR A 10 -5.73 17.24 -2.84
N PHE A 11 -6.94 16.71 -2.75
CA PHE A 11 -7.19 15.45 -2.07
C PHE A 11 -6.85 14.26 -2.99
N PHE A 12 -7.30 14.31 -4.24
CA PHE A 12 -7.14 13.21 -5.18
C PHE A 12 -5.74 13.05 -5.75
N VAL A 13 -4.90 14.09 -5.71
CA VAL A 13 -3.47 13.95 -5.99
C VAL A 13 -2.77 13.00 -5.01
N MET A 14 -3.30 12.82 -3.79
CA MET A 14 -2.81 11.82 -2.84
C MET A 14 -3.26 10.38 -3.18
N ARG A 15 -4.00 10.17 -4.27
CA ARG A 15 -4.45 8.85 -4.75
C ARG A 15 -5.14 8.00 -3.66
N PRO A 16 -6.27 8.45 -3.10
CA PRO A 16 -6.90 7.81 -1.93
C PRO A 16 -7.27 6.33 -2.14
N THR A 17 -7.45 5.88 -3.38
CA THR A 17 -7.66 4.45 -3.71
C THR A 17 -6.45 3.56 -3.38
N LEU A 18 -5.23 4.11 -3.34
CA LEU A 18 -4.02 3.38 -2.98
C LEU A 18 -3.84 3.23 -1.47
N PHE A 19 -4.70 3.85 -0.66
CA PHE A 19 -4.66 3.69 0.80
C PHE A 19 -5.26 2.36 1.27
N PHE A 20 -6.03 1.65 0.45
CA PHE A 20 -6.66 0.38 0.83
C PHE A 20 -5.65 -0.65 1.37
N PRO A 21 -4.55 -0.99 0.65
CA PRO A 21 -3.54 -1.90 1.19
C PRO A 21 -2.85 -1.34 2.45
N VAL A 22 -2.58 -0.03 2.51
CA VAL A 22 -1.94 0.61 3.68
C VAL A 22 -2.80 0.44 4.93
N TRP A 23 -4.09 0.80 4.83
CA TRP A 23 -5.04 0.68 5.92
C TRP A 23 -5.28 -0.77 6.32
N THR A 24 -5.38 -1.67 5.34
CA THR A 24 -5.58 -3.11 5.60
C THR A 24 -4.41 -3.67 6.40
N VAL A 25 -3.17 -3.42 5.98
CA VAL A 25 -1.97 -3.93 6.65
C VAL A 25 -1.80 -3.33 8.04
N PHE A 26 -2.04 -2.02 8.18
CA PHE A 26 -2.02 -1.34 9.48
C PHE A 26 -3.03 -1.97 10.45
N LEU A 27 -4.31 -2.06 10.04
CA LEU A 27 -5.39 -2.55 10.91
C LEU A 27 -5.22 -4.03 11.25
N ALA A 28 -4.73 -4.84 10.31
CA ALA A 28 -4.45 -6.25 10.56
C ALA A 28 -3.37 -6.43 11.63
N ASN A 29 -2.29 -5.65 11.59
CA ASN A 29 -1.22 -5.73 12.59
C ASN A 29 -1.58 -5.07 13.92
N TYR A 30 -2.42 -4.02 13.89
CA TYR A 30 -3.02 -3.46 15.10
C TYR A 30 -3.83 -4.54 15.84
N HIS A 31 -4.67 -5.28 15.12
CA HIS A 31 -5.41 -6.40 15.70
C HIS A 31 -4.51 -7.54 16.15
N ALA A 32 -3.50 -7.92 15.34
CA ALA A 32 -2.58 -8.99 15.68
C ALA A 32 -1.89 -8.72 17.03
N ASN A 33 -1.40 -7.49 17.25
CA ASN A 33 -0.82 -7.09 18.53
C ASN A 33 -1.80 -7.30 19.70
N LEU A 34 -3.03 -6.77 19.59
CA LEU A 34 -4.05 -6.93 20.63
C LEU A 34 -4.33 -8.41 20.93
N HIS A 35 -4.50 -9.23 19.89
CA HIS A 35 -4.78 -10.65 20.03
C HIS A 35 -3.62 -11.41 20.72
N PHE A 36 -2.38 -11.16 20.33
CA PHE A 36 -1.22 -11.85 20.93
C PHE A 36 -0.91 -11.38 22.36
N ILE A 37 -1.19 -10.11 22.69
CA ILE A 37 -1.14 -9.62 24.07
C ILE A 37 -2.24 -10.29 24.92
N GLU A 38 -3.47 -10.38 24.40
CA GLU A 38 -4.60 -11.01 25.12
C GLU A 38 -4.39 -12.50 25.40
N MET A 39 -3.78 -13.24 24.48
CA MET A 39 -3.41 -14.64 24.70
C MET A 39 -2.38 -14.80 25.84
N GLY A 40 -1.57 -13.77 26.13
CA GLY A 40 -0.58 -13.76 27.21
C GLY A 40 -1.09 -13.23 28.55
N ALA A 41 -2.03 -12.27 28.55
CA ALA A 41 -2.44 -11.52 29.75
C ALA A 41 -3.80 -11.95 30.36
N GLY A 42 -4.53 -12.88 29.73
CA GLY A 42 -5.91 -13.20 30.11
C GLY A 42 -6.87 -12.19 29.50
N ALA A 43 -7.82 -12.70 28.70
CA ALA A 43 -8.67 -11.93 27.80
C ALA A 43 -9.43 -10.78 28.48
N GLY A 44 -9.47 -9.60 27.82
CA GLY A 44 -10.27 -8.48 28.31
C GLY A 44 -10.00 -7.09 27.74
N LYS A 45 -9.26 -6.91 26.63
CA LYS A 45 -9.16 -5.61 25.97
C LYS A 45 -10.24 -5.49 24.88
N ASN A 46 -10.90 -4.34 24.83
CA ASN A 46 -11.83 -4.03 23.75
C ASN A 46 -11.08 -4.11 22.41
N ASN A 47 -11.52 -4.98 21.49
CA ASN A 47 -11.04 -5.07 20.11
C ASN A 47 -11.36 -3.82 19.25
N SER A 48 -11.75 -2.71 19.88
CA SER A 48 -12.01 -1.43 19.22
C SER A 48 -10.70 -0.68 18.97
N LEU A 49 -10.62 -0.01 17.82
CA LEU A 49 -9.52 0.91 17.51
C LEU A 49 -9.56 2.08 18.50
N GLY A 50 -8.53 2.19 19.36
CA GLY A 50 -8.40 3.30 20.31
C GLY A 50 -8.17 4.65 19.61
N SER A 51 -8.27 5.76 20.35
CA SER A 51 -7.98 7.10 19.83
C SER A 51 -6.61 7.16 19.15
N ASP A 52 -5.60 6.57 19.78
CA ASP A 52 -4.21 6.63 19.32
C ASP A 52 -4.03 5.80 18.05
N GLY A 53 -4.74 4.67 17.93
CA GLY A 53 -4.81 3.88 16.71
C GLY A 53 -5.45 4.63 15.55
N ILE A 54 -6.56 5.35 15.79
CA ILE A 54 -7.23 6.19 14.79
C ILE A 54 -6.30 7.33 14.35
N VAL A 55 -5.72 8.06 15.30
CA VAL A 55 -4.82 9.18 14.99
C VAL A 55 -3.60 8.67 14.23
N SER A 56 -2.99 7.57 14.66
CA SER A 56 -1.84 6.95 13.97
C SER A 56 -2.18 6.55 12.52
N LEU A 57 -3.35 5.95 12.30
CA LEU A 57 -3.82 5.60 10.95
C LEU A 57 -4.01 6.84 10.08
N VAL A 58 -4.57 7.92 10.63
CA VAL A 58 -4.74 9.19 9.91
C VAL A 58 -3.39 9.80 9.56
N LEU A 59 -2.45 9.86 10.51
CA LEU A 59 -1.09 10.38 10.27
C LEU A 59 -0.39 9.54 9.20
N LEU A 60 -0.44 8.21 9.30
CA LEU A 60 0.12 7.31 8.28
C LEU A 60 -0.48 7.55 6.89
N SER A 61 -1.80 7.77 6.82
CA SER A 61 -2.50 8.06 5.57
C SER A 61 -2.00 9.36 4.92
N LEU A 62 -1.80 10.41 5.72
CA LEU A 62 -1.26 11.68 5.25
C LEU A 62 0.17 11.52 4.73
N MET A 63 1.02 10.80 5.47
CA MET A 63 2.40 10.51 5.07
C MET A 63 2.46 9.69 3.77
N MET A 64 1.64 8.65 3.64
CA MET A 64 1.55 7.87 2.40
C MET A 64 0.99 8.71 1.25
N GLY A 65 0.09 9.64 1.54
CA GLY A 65 -0.35 10.67 0.59
C GLY A 65 0.83 11.49 0.07
N ALA A 66 1.73 11.93 0.94
CA ALA A 66 2.96 12.63 0.54
C ALA A 66 3.85 11.76 -0.37
N VAL A 67 4.04 10.48 -0.01
CA VAL A 67 4.80 9.51 -0.81
C VAL A 67 4.25 9.40 -2.23
N PHE A 68 2.92 9.32 -2.38
CA PHE A 68 2.29 9.26 -3.70
C PHE A 68 2.38 10.57 -4.48
N VAL A 69 2.42 11.72 -3.79
CA VAL A 69 2.67 13.02 -4.44
C VAL A 69 4.13 13.13 -4.89
N PHE A 70 5.11 12.76 -4.06
CA PHE A 70 6.52 12.74 -4.44
C PHE A 70 6.78 11.82 -5.63
N ASN A 71 6.16 10.64 -5.64
CA ASN A 71 6.25 9.71 -6.76
C ASN A 71 5.78 10.36 -8.08
N GLN A 72 4.67 11.12 -8.07
CA GLN A 72 4.18 11.87 -9.23
C GLN A 72 5.08 13.02 -9.66
N ILE A 73 5.72 13.70 -8.71
CA ILE A 73 6.65 14.79 -9.01
C ILE A 73 7.87 14.23 -9.75
N VAL A 74 8.40 13.09 -9.29
CA VAL A 74 9.56 12.46 -9.92
C VAL A 74 9.21 11.85 -11.28
N ASP A 75 8.08 11.14 -11.38
CA ASP A 75 7.67 10.44 -12.61
C ASP A 75 7.00 11.34 -13.64
N ARG A 76 6.95 12.66 -13.41
CA ARG A 76 6.21 13.65 -14.20
C ARG A 76 6.36 13.48 -15.71
N GLU A 77 7.58 13.33 -16.21
CA GLU A 77 7.86 13.20 -17.64
C GLU A 77 7.35 11.87 -18.20
N SER A 78 7.56 10.78 -17.47
CA SER A 78 7.10 9.45 -17.88
C SER A 78 5.58 9.31 -17.82
N ASP A 79 4.94 9.90 -16.82
CA ASP A 79 3.50 9.92 -16.63
C ASP A 79 2.80 10.77 -17.70
N ALA A 80 3.40 11.92 -18.08
CA ALA A 80 2.89 12.77 -19.15
C ALA A 80 2.76 12.00 -20.49
N LYS A 81 3.76 11.20 -20.83
CA LYS A 81 3.81 10.43 -22.07
C LYS A 81 2.91 9.18 -22.03
N ASN A 82 2.75 8.55 -20.86
CA ASN A 82 1.86 7.39 -20.68
C ASN A 82 0.38 7.74 -20.48
N GLN A 83 0.03 9.04 -20.42
CA GLN A 83 -1.30 9.54 -20.04
C GLN A 83 -1.84 8.98 -18.70
N LYS A 84 -0.96 8.44 -17.86
CA LYS A 84 -1.25 8.03 -16.49
C LYS A 84 -1.00 9.22 -15.56
N LEU A 85 -1.70 9.29 -14.42
CA LEU A 85 -1.28 10.11 -13.26
C LEU A 85 -1.08 11.61 -13.57
N PHE A 86 -2.15 12.22 -14.06
CA PHE A 86 -2.09 13.45 -14.85
C PHE A 86 -2.17 14.77 -14.06
N PHE A 87 -2.31 14.76 -12.73
CA PHE A 87 -2.50 15.99 -11.93
C PHE A 87 -1.33 16.96 -12.06
N ILE A 88 -0.12 16.49 -11.78
CA ILE A 88 1.11 17.29 -11.85
C ILE A 88 1.62 17.34 -13.30
N ALA A 89 1.57 16.21 -14.00
CA ALA A 89 2.03 16.09 -15.38
C ALA A 89 1.31 17.05 -16.35
N ARG A 90 -0.01 17.25 -16.20
CA ARG A 90 -0.79 18.20 -17.01
C ARG A 90 -0.89 19.61 -16.42
N GLY A 91 -0.18 19.89 -15.32
CA GLY A 91 -0.20 21.19 -14.67
C GLY A 91 -1.56 21.57 -14.05
N ILE A 92 -2.42 20.60 -13.73
CA ILE A 92 -3.67 20.84 -12.98
C ILE A 92 -3.33 21.35 -11.58
N ILE A 93 -2.30 20.75 -10.97
CA ILE A 93 -1.67 21.25 -9.74
C ILE A 93 -0.24 21.65 -10.10
N PRO A 94 0.16 22.91 -9.84
CA PRO A 94 1.54 23.34 -10.05
C PRO A 94 2.51 22.54 -9.18
N GLN A 95 3.65 22.15 -9.74
CA GLN A 95 4.65 21.32 -9.07
C GLN A 95 5.14 21.93 -7.74
N HIS A 96 5.31 23.25 -7.67
CA HIS A 96 5.72 23.92 -6.43
C HIS A 96 4.67 23.78 -5.32
N VAL A 97 3.37 23.84 -5.65
CA VAL A 97 2.29 23.63 -4.68
C VAL A 97 2.24 22.16 -4.25
N ALA A 98 2.38 21.23 -5.19
CA ALA A 98 2.45 19.80 -4.86
C ALA A 98 3.65 19.48 -3.95
N MET A 99 4.79 20.13 -4.17
CA MET A 99 5.98 19.98 -3.32
C MET A 99 5.74 20.50 -1.90
N VAL A 100 5.14 21.70 -1.75
CA VAL A 100 4.77 22.24 -0.44
C VAL A 100 3.77 21.33 0.26
N GLN A 101 2.75 20.86 -0.45
CA GLN A 101 1.78 19.91 0.07
C GLN A 101 2.45 18.62 0.55
N ALA A 102 3.31 18.00 -0.26
CA ALA A 102 4.02 16.78 0.13
C ALA A 102 4.94 16.99 1.34
N GLY A 103 5.62 18.15 1.41
CA GLY A 103 6.45 18.52 2.56
C GLY A 103 5.62 18.61 3.85
N LEU A 104 4.49 19.32 3.83
CA LEU A 104 3.59 19.43 4.97
C LEU A 104 3.00 18.07 5.39
N LEU A 105 2.57 17.28 4.39
CA LEU A 105 2.05 15.92 4.59
C LEU A 105 3.12 14.92 5.04
N THR A 106 4.40 15.29 5.06
CA THR A 106 5.48 14.46 5.62
C THR A 106 5.82 14.94 7.03
N ILE A 107 6.11 16.24 7.18
CA ILE A 107 6.58 16.82 8.44
C ILE A 107 5.53 16.68 9.54
N PHE A 108 4.26 17.05 9.25
CA PHE A 108 3.21 17.04 10.26
C PHE A 108 2.90 15.62 10.77
N PRO A 109 2.73 14.61 9.89
CA PRO A 109 2.54 13.23 10.37
C PRO A 109 3.70 12.64 11.14
N VAL A 110 4.94 12.87 10.71
CA VAL A 110 6.13 12.35 11.41
C VAL A 110 6.24 13.00 12.78
N ALA A 111 6.10 14.32 12.87
CA ALA A 111 6.11 15.01 14.16
C ALA A 111 4.96 14.54 15.07
N GLY A 112 3.75 14.43 14.52
CA GLY A 112 2.59 13.90 15.24
C GLY A 112 2.82 12.48 15.77
N ALA A 113 3.47 11.61 14.99
CA ALA A 113 3.81 10.27 15.43
C ALA A 113 4.78 10.30 16.64
N PHE A 114 5.83 11.13 16.62
CA PHE A 114 6.73 11.29 17.77
C PHE A 114 6.05 11.84 19.03
N PHE A 115 4.99 12.64 18.89
CA PHE A 115 4.21 13.11 20.03
C PHE A 115 3.33 12.01 20.65
N LEU A 116 2.90 11.03 19.85
CA LEU A 116 2.16 9.88 20.36
C LEU A 116 3.11 8.88 21.01
N ASP A 117 4.18 8.52 20.31
CA ASP A 117 5.15 7.54 20.77
C ASP A 117 6.48 7.65 19.98
N ILE A 118 7.60 7.45 20.67
CA ILE A 118 8.94 7.62 20.06
C ILE A 118 9.25 6.53 19.03
N GLU A 119 8.82 5.28 19.27
CA GLU A 119 9.02 4.16 18.36
C GLU A 119 8.13 4.32 17.12
N LEU A 120 6.90 4.82 17.31
CA LEU A 120 6.00 5.16 16.22
C LEU A 120 6.58 6.25 15.32
N GLY A 121 7.15 7.31 15.90
CA GLY A 121 7.86 8.34 15.14
C GLY A 121 9.05 7.78 14.34
N ALA A 122 9.84 6.90 14.97
CA ALA A 122 10.98 6.26 14.31
C ALA A 122 10.55 5.36 13.14
N ILE A 123 9.51 4.53 13.31
CA ILE A 123 9.03 3.65 12.23
C ILE A 123 8.38 4.44 11.09
N PHE A 124 7.81 5.63 11.36
CA PHE A 124 7.35 6.55 10.32
C PHE A 124 8.51 7.06 9.46
N ILE A 125 9.64 7.42 10.06
CA ILE A 125 10.86 7.79 9.32
C ILE A 125 11.32 6.62 8.45
N VAL A 126 11.37 5.40 9.00
CA VAL A 126 11.75 4.19 8.24
C VAL A 126 10.80 3.97 7.07
N THR A 127 9.48 4.08 7.30
CA THR A 127 8.46 3.95 6.26
C THR A 127 8.65 4.98 5.16
N PHE A 128 8.85 6.25 5.51
CA PHE A 128 9.10 7.32 4.54
C PHE A 128 10.41 7.12 3.78
N PHE A 129 11.46 6.67 4.45
CA PHE A 129 12.75 6.38 3.83
C PHE A 129 12.61 5.30 2.76
N PHE A 130 11.96 4.18 3.07
CA PHE A 130 11.79 3.07 2.13
C PHE A 130 10.82 3.37 1.00
N THR A 131 9.66 3.98 1.31
CA THR A 131 8.58 4.18 0.33
C THR A 131 8.65 5.51 -0.43
N GLY A 132 9.16 6.56 0.21
CA GLY A 132 9.31 7.90 -0.36
C GLY A 132 10.69 8.10 -0.99
N ILE A 133 11.74 7.99 -0.19
CA ILE A 133 13.11 8.38 -0.60
C ILE A 133 13.72 7.35 -1.54
N ILE A 134 14.04 6.14 -1.06
CA ILE A 134 14.83 5.22 -1.88
C ILE A 134 14.02 4.62 -3.04
N TYR A 135 12.70 4.46 -2.85
CA TYR A 135 11.81 3.93 -3.87
C TYR A 135 11.66 4.90 -5.04
N SER A 136 11.42 6.20 -4.77
CA SER A 136 11.03 7.16 -5.80
C SER A 136 12.12 8.15 -6.20
N PHE A 137 13.03 8.56 -5.31
CA PHE A 137 13.92 9.69 -5.58
C PHE A 137 14.99 9.35 -6.64
N PRO A 138 15.27 10.23 -7.64
CA PRO A 138 16.11 9.91 -8.79
C PRO A 138 17.50 9.35 -8.49
N ALA A 139 18.11 9.80 -7.39
CA ALA A 139 19.42 9.31 -6.96
C ALA A 139 19.42 7.80 -6.65
N PHE A 140 18.27 7.25 -6.26
CA PHE A 140 18.10 5.86 -5.88
C PHE A 140 17.25 5.09 -6.90
N SER A 141 15.99 5.54 -7.10
CA SER A 141 14.96 4.94 -7.94
C SER A 141 14.92 3.41 -7.83
N TRP A 142 14.89 2.89 -6.60
CA TRP A 142 14.96 1.45 -6.36
C TRP A 142 13.80 0.70 -7.03
N LYS A 143 12.64 1.36 -7.17
CA LYS A 143 11.48 0.81 -7.89
C LYS A 143 11.80 0.38 -9.33
N ASP A 144 12.74 1.05 -9.99
CA ASP A 144 13.12 0.82 -11.39
C ASP A 144 14.19 -0.28 -11.54
N LYS A 145 14.63 -0.88 -10.43
CA LYS A 145 15.70 -1.89 -10.35
C LYS A 145 15.12 -3.23 -9.89
N PRO A 146 15.61 -4.36 -10.42
CA PRO A 146 14.90 -5.64 -10.31
C PRO A 146 14.89 -6.20 -8.89
N ILE A 147 16.01 -6.09 -8.17
CA ILE A 147 16.15 -6.60 -6.79
C ILE A 147 15.88 -5.49 -5.77
N LEU A 148 16.37 -4.28 -6.02
CA LEU A 148 16.18 -3.17 -5.08
C LEU A 148 14.70 -2.76 -4.97
N GLY A 149 13.91 -2.92 -6.03
CA GLY A 149 12.46 -2.70 -5.98
C GLY A 149 11.75 -3.68 -5.06
N ILE A 150 12.20 -4.94 -5.04
CA ILE A 150 11.70 -5.96 -4.10
C ILE A 150 12.03 -5.55 -2.66
N ILE A 151 13.28 -5.15 -2.41
CA ILE A 151 13.74 -4.74 -1.08
C ILE A 151 12.95 -3.53 -0.57
N ALA A 152 12.75 -2.51 -1.42
CA ALA A 152 11.99 -1.33 -1.05
C ALA A 152 10.51 -1.65 -0.72
N ASN A 153 9.86 -2.53 -1.48
CA ASN A 153 8.49 -2.96 -1.20
C ASN A 153 8.41 -3.84 0.05
N PHE A 154 9.38 -4.72 0.27
CA PHE A 154 9.44 -5.56 1.47
C PHE A 154 9.51 -4.68 2.72
N PHE A 155 10.50 -3.79 2.81
CA PHE A 155 10.68 -2.95 3.98
C PHE A 155 9.60 -1.88 4.13
N GLY A 156 9.05 -1.36 3.02
CA GLY A 156 7.91 -0.46 3.06
C GLY A 156 6.64 -1.15 3.58
N GLY A 157 6.39 -2.40 3.16
CA GLY A 157 5.28 -3.20 3.67
C GLY A 157 5.46 -3.61 5.13
N TRP A 158 6.67 -4.05 5.48
CA TRP A 158 7.04 -4.42 6.84
C TRP A 158 6.90 -3.24 7.80
N SER A 159 7.34 -2.04 7.42
CA SER A 159 7.26 -0.86 8.29
C SER A 159 5.82 -0.36 8.44
N VAL A 160 4.98 -0.46 7.41
CA VAL A 160 3.53 -0.17 7.52
C VAL A 160 2.84 -1.12 8.50
N ALA A 161 3.17 -2.41 8.45
CA ALA A 161 2.69 -3.40 9.41
C ALA A 161 3.15 -3.05 10.84
N ALA A 162 4.43 -2.70 11.00
CA ALA A 162 4.99 -2.26 12.27
C ALA A 162 4.28 -1.01 12.84
N CYS A 163 3.91 -0.03 12.01
CA CYS A 163 3.11 1.12 12.46
C CYS A 163 1.81 0.68 13.13
N GLY A 164 1.11 -0.31 12.56
CA GLY A 164 -0.13 -0.84 13.12
C GLY A 164 0.09 -1.51 14.48
N TRP A 165 1.14 -2.33 14.57
CA TRP A 165 1.50 -3.03 15.79
C TRP A 165 1.90 -2.08 16.93
N ILE A 166 2.78 -1.11 16.65
CA ILE A 166 3.24 -0.13 17.64
C ILE A 166 2.08 0.74 18.11
N ALA A 167 1.22 1.18 17.20
CA ALA A 167 0.04 1.99 17.54
C ALA A 167 -0.97 1.26 18.45
N ALA A 168 -0.95 -0.08 18.50
CA ALA A 168 -1.77 -0.86 19.43
C ALA A 168 -1.21 -0.89 20.87
N GLY A 169 -0.02 -0.33 21.09
CA GLY A 169 0.64 -0.26 22.39
C GLY A 169 1.63 -1.40 22.61
N ALA A 170 2.47 -1.66 21.61
CA ALA A 170 3.48 -2.72 21.67
C ALA A 170 4.41 -2.54 22.88
N GLU A 171 4.66 -3.65 23.59
CA GLU A 171 5.60 -3.68 24.72
C GLU A 171 6.97 -4.27 24.32
N ASN A 172 7.12 -4.71 23.06
CA ASN A 172 8.31 -5.39 22.54
C ASN A 172 8.44 -5.30 21.00
N TRP A 173 9.54 -5.86 20.48
CA TRP A 173 9.87 -5.90 19.04
C TRP A 173 9.26 -7.10 18.28
N ASP A 174 8.26 -7.80 18.84
CA ASP A 174 7.65 -8.97 18.20
C ASP A 174 7.02 -8.65 16.84
N PHE A 175 6.67 -7.38 16.62
CA PHE A 175 6.24 -6.87 15.32
C PHE A 175 7.21 -7.23 14.19
N ALA A 176 8.51 -7.36 14.48
CA ALA A 176 9.50 -7.69 13.47
C ALA A 176 9.21 -9.04 12.80
N ILE A 177 8.66 -9.99 13.55
CA ILE A 177 8.27 -11.31 13.09
C ILE A 177 6.84 -11.28 12.54
N HIS A 178 5.90 -10.66 13.25
CA HIS A 178 4.49 -10.64 12.86
C HIS A 178 4.20 -9.77 11.62
N ALA A 179 5.07 -8.82 11.28
CA ALA A 179 4.99 -8.05 10.04
C ALA A 179 5.46 -8.84 8.80
N LEU A 180 6.22 -9.93 8.96
CA LEU A 180 6.80 -10.69 7.84
C LEU A 180 5.76 -11.21 6.84
N PRO A 181 4.66 -11.90 7.22
CA PRO A 181 3.71 -12.41 6.24
C PRO A 181 3.06 -11.29 5.41
N TYR A 182 2.83 -10.12 6.01
CA TYR A 182 2.30 -8.94 5.31
C TYR A 182 3.30 -8.37 4.31
N ALA A 183 4.56 -8.21 4.72
CA ALA A 183 5.63 -7.73 3.86
C ALA A 183 5.87 -8.65 2.65
N ILE A 184 5.86 -9.96 2.90
CA ILE A 184 6.06 -11.00 1.87
C ILE A 184 4.88 -11.03 0.90
N GLY A 185 3.64 -10.97 1.41
CA GLY A 185 2.43 -10.88 0.58
C GLY A 185 2.40 -9.61 -0.27
N LEU A 186 2.82 -8.46 0.27
CA LEU A 186 2.97 -7.23 -0.51
C LEU A 186 4.01 -7.36 -1.61
N VAL A 187 5.14 -8.04 -1.36
CA VAL A 187 6.13 -8.35 -2.39
C VAL A 187 5.55 -9.28 -3.47
N ALA A 188 4.75 -10.27 -3.09
CA ALA A 188 4.06 -11.15 -4.04
C ALA A 188 3.17 -10.36 -5.01
N VAL A 189 2.38 -9.42 -4.48
CA VAL A 189 1.55 -8.51 -5.29
C VAL A 189 2.43 -7.57 -6.12
N TYR A 190 3.51 -7.02 -5.54
CA TYR A 190 4.44 -6.14 -6.27
C TYR A 190 4.99 -6.82 -7.53
N PHE A 191 5.43 -8.08 -7.45
CA PHE A 191 5.87 -8.82 -8.63
C PHE A 191 4.81 -8.78 -9.74
N LEU A 192 3.55 -9.09 -9.42
CA LEU A 192 2.47 -9.06 -10.38
C LEU A 192 2.21 -7.66 -10.94
N THR A 193 2.32 -6.61 -10.12
CA THR A 193 2.15 -5.22 -10.60
C THR A 193 3.20 -4.78 -11.61
N THR A 194 4.40 -5.37 -11.59
CA THR A 194 5.41 -5.06 -12.61
C THR A 194 5.07 -5.61 -14.00
N ILE A 195 4.16 -6.60 -14.11
CA ILE A 195 3.84 -7.26 -15.37
C ILE A 195 3.04 -6.36 -16.34
N PRO A 196 1.91 -5.73 -15.92
CA PRO A 196 1.20 -4.77 -16.78
C PRO A 196 2.08 -3.61 -17.24
N ASP A 197 3.09 -3.24 -16.43
CA ASP A 197 3.94 -2.09 -16.69
C ASP A 197 5.17 -2.41 -17.57
N ILE A 198 5.45 -3.68 -17.91
CA ILE A 198 6.59 -4.08 -18.75
C ILE A 198 6.74 -3.25 -20.03
N PRO A 199 5.68 -3.04 -20.86
CA PRO A 199 5.83 -2.28 -22.10
C PRO A 199 6.25 -0.83 -21.85
N GLY A 200 5.62 -0.18 -20.85
CA GLY A 200 5.94 1.19 -20.46
C GLY A 200 7.32 1.29 -19.84
N ASP A 201 7.64 0.45 -18.87
CA ASP A 201 8.94 0.44 -18.18
C ASP A 201 10.11 0.28 -19.18
N ARG A 202 9.96 -0.61 -20.15
CA ARG A 202 10.96 -0.82 -21.20
C ARG A 202 11.16 0.42 -22.06
N GLU A 203 10.08 1.14 -22.39
CA GLU A 203 10.13 2.37 -23.19
C GLU A 203 10.91 3.50 -22.49
N PHE A 204 10.86 3.55 -21.15
CA PHE A 204 11.60 4.52 -20.33
C PHE A 204 12.96 4.01 -19.83
N GLY A 205 13.44 2.87 -20.35
CA GLY A 205 14.74 2.32 -19.98
C GLY A 205 14.82 1.78 -18.54
N LYS A 206 13.67 1.55 -17.89
CA LYS A 206 13.61 0.93 -16.56
C LYS A 206 13.89 -0.56 -16.65
N ILE A 207 14.57 -1.11 -15.65
CA ILE A 207 14.97 -2.53 -15.59
C ILE A 207 14.30 -3.24 -14.41
N THR A 208 12.98 -3.04 -14.27
CA THR A 208 12.17 -3.71 -13.25
C THR A 208 12.24 -5.23 -13.37
N PHE A 209 11.82 -5.96 -12.34
CA PHE A 209 11.89 -7.41 -12.34
C PHE A 209 11.15 -8.03 -13.53
N GLY A 210 9.94 -7.52 -13.84
CA GLY A 210 9.17 -7.88 -15.02
C GLY A 210 9.89 -7.63 -16.34
N VAL A 211 10.61 -6.51 -16.48
CA VAL A 211 11.37 -6.19 -17.69
C VAL A 211 12.58 -7.11 -17.84
N LYS A 212 13.37 -7.28 -16.78
CA LYS A 212 14.63 -8.04 -16.81
C LYS A 212 14.42 -9.54 -17.00
N TYR A 213 13.48 -10.13 -16.26
CA TYR A 213 13.29 -11.57 -16.20
C TYR A 213 12.05 -12.07 -16.96
N GLY A 214 11.21 -11.15 -17.43
CA GLY A 214 10.01 -11.46 -18.19
C GLY A 214 8.87 -11.97 -17.34
N LYS A 215 7.67 -11.91 -17.93
CA LYS A 215 6.39 -12.24 -17.28
C LYS A 215 6.39 -13.59 -16.55
N ARG A 216 6.90 -14.63 -17.21
CA ARG A 216 6.82 -16.01 -16.70
C ARG A 216 7.57 -16.16 -15.37
N LEU A 217 8.82 -15.70 -15.31
CA LEU A 217 9.61 -15.80 -14.08
C LEU A 217 9.00 -14.91 -12.98
N THR A 218 8.50 -13.72 -13.33
CA THR A 218 7.79 -12.83 -12.40
C THR A 218 6.58 -13.50 -11.75
N THR A 219 5.74 -14.19 -12.53
CA THR A 219 4.58 -14.90 -11.95
C THR A 219 4.98 -16.05 -11.03
N TYR A 220 6.06 -16.79 -11.35
CA TYR A 220 6.54 -17.86 -10.48
C TYR A 220 7.01 -17.32 -9.13
N TRP A 221 7.79 -16.25 -9.12
CA TRP A 221 8.23 -15.62 -7.87
C TRP A 221 7.08 -15.00 -7.10
N ALA A 222 6.09 -14.40 -7.78
CA ALA A 222 4.87 -13.93 -7.13
C ALA A 222 4.16 -15.07 -6.38
N ALA A 223 3.93 -16.21 -7.04
CA ALA A 223 3.27 -17.36 -6.42
C ALA A 223 4.11 -17.98 -5.29
N ALA A 224 5.44 -18.02 -5.44
CA ALA A 224 6.33 -18.52 -4.40
C ALA A 224 6.28 -17.64 -3.14
N PHE A 225 6.32 -16.31 -3.30
CA PHE A 225 6.20 -15.39 -2.16
C PHE A 225 4.82 -15.48 -1.52
N GLU A 226 3.74 -15.57 -2.29
CA GLU A 226 2.39 -15.78 -1.75
C GLU A 226 2.32 -17.07 -0.91
N PHE A 227 2.88 -18.16 -1.43
CA PHE A 227 2.95 -19.42 -0.69
C PHE A 227 3.74 -19.30 0.62
N VAL A 228 4.88 -18.60 0.60
CA VAL A 228 5.67 -18.32 1.81
C VAL A 228 4.87 -17.47 2.81
N ALA A 229 4.10 -16.48 2.35
CA ALA A 229 3.22 -15.70 3.22
C ALA A 229 2.15 -16.57 3.89
N VAL A 230 1.55 -17.53 3.15
CA VAL A 230 0.62 -18.52 3.71
C VAL A 230 1.29 -19.39 4.76
N VAL A 231 2.48 -19.92 4.49
CA VAL A 231 3.21 -20.78 5.44
C VAL A 231 3.58 -20.02 6.71
N ILE A 232 4.14 -18.81 6.58
CA ILE A 232 4.55 -18.01 7.75
C ILE A 232 3.34 -17.58 8.57
N SER A 233 2.26 -17.11 7.94
CA SER A 233 1.03 -16.73 8.66
C SER A 233 0.41 -17.92 9.40
N PHE A 234 0.45 -19.12 8.81
CA PHE A 234 0.02 -20.34 9.48
C PHE A 234 0.88 -20.68 10.71
N VAL A 235 2.20 -20.63 10.56
CA VAL A 235 3.16 -20.91 11.66
C VAL A 235 2.99 -19.92 12.81
N LEU A 236 2.79 -18.64 12.50
CA LEU A 236 2.55 -17.58 13.47
C LEU A 236 1.11 -17.57 14.02
N LYS A 237 0.21 -18.40 13.48
CA LYS A 237 -1.23 -18.42 13.80
C LYS A 237 -1.91 -17.07 13.60
N ASP A 238 -1.43 -16.26 12.66
CA ASP A 238 -2.08 -15.01 12.27
C ASP A 238 -3.17 -15.31 11.23
N PHE A 239 -4.37 -15.57 11.73
CA PHE A 239 -5.51 -15.92 10.90
C PHE A 239 -6.06 -14.75 10.08
N VAL A 240 -5.75 -13.50 10.46
CA VAL A 240 -6.19 -12.31 9.70
C VAL A 240 -5.56 -12.27 8.33
N ILE A 241 -4.29 -12.67 8.20
CA ILE A 241 -3.61 -12.76 6.90
C ILE A 241 -3.61 -14.17 6.31
N PHE A 242 -3.64 -15.23 7.12
CA PHE A 242 -3.60 -16.61 6.62
C PHE A 242 -4.76 -16.94 5.68
N PHE A 243 -6.00 -16.69 6.12
CA PHE A 243 -7.17 -17.01 5.29
C PHE A 243 -7.23 -16.24 3.98
N PRO A 244 -7.03 -14.89 3.94
CA PRO A 244 -7.04 -14.18 2.67
C PRO A 244 -5.85 -14.55 1.76
N ALA A 245 -4.66 -14.80 2.31
CA ALA A 245 -3.52 -15.26 1.51
C ALA A 245 -3.78 -16.65 0.90
N LEU A 246 -4.33 -17.57 1.70
CA LEU A 246 -4.72 -18.90 1.22
C LEU A 246 -5.81 -18.82 0.14
N ALA A 247 -6.79 -17.93 0.31
CA ALA A 247 -7.83 -17.69 -0.69
C ALA A 247 -7.29 -17.05 -1.98
N ALA A 248 -6.25 -16.22 -1.89
CA ALA A 248 -5.60 -15.59 -3.04
C ALA A 248 -4.66 -16.54 -3.80
N LEU A 249 -4.02 -17.50 -3.12
CA LEU A 249 -3.03 -18.42 -3.69
C LEU A 249 -3.49 -19.11 -4.99
N PRO A 250 -4.72 -19.65 -5.12
CA PRO A 250 -5.21 -20.21 -6.38
C PRO A 250 -5.16 -19.21 -7.55
N LEU A 251 -5.39 -17.92 -7.32
CA LEU A 251 -5.31 -16.88 -8.35
C LEU A 251 -3.88 -16.67 -8.84
N PHE A 252 -2.90 -16.72 -7.93
CA PHE A 252 -1.47 -16.70 -8.31
C PHE A 252 -1.10 -17.93 -9.13
N VAL A 253 -1.56 -19.12 -8.74
CA VAL A 253 -1.35 -20.36 -9.51
C VAL A 253 -1.98 -20.26 -10.90
N ILE A 254 -3.20 -19.74 -11.01
CA ILE A 254 -3.86 -19.49 -12.30
C ILE A 254 -3.05 -18.52 -13.15
N ALA A 255 -2.52 -17.43 -12.56
CA ALA A 255 -1.67 -16.47 -13.27
C ALA A 255 -0.37 -17.12 -13.78
N VAL A 256 0.24 -18.02 -13.00
CA VAL A 256 1.41 -18.82 -13.39
C VAL A 256 1.07 -19.77 -14.55
N VAL A 257 -0.04 -20.49 -14.49
CA VAL A 257 -0.40 -21.50 -15.51
C VAL A 257 -0.83 -20.84 -16.82
N ARG A 258 -1.72 -19.85 -16.76
CA ARG A 258 -2.38 -19.28 -17.95
C ARG A 258 -1.61 -18.14 -18.58
N GLN A 259 -0.76 -17.45 -17.82
CA GLN A 259 0.04 -16.32 -18.31
C GLN A 259 -0.80 -15.24 -19.02
N ARG A 260 -2.08 -15.07 -18.69
CA ARG A 260 -2.93 -14.00 -19.25
C ARG A 260 -2.85 -12.75 -18.39
N LEU A 261 -2.88 -11.59 -19.01
CA LEU A 261 -2.82 -10.31 -18.28
C LEU A 261 -4.04 -10.15 -17.35
N GLU A 262 -5.21 -10.59 -17.79
CA GLU A 262 -6.44 -10.59 -16.98
C GLU A 262 -6.29 -11.37 -15.68
N ASP A 263 -5.66 -12.55 -15.73
CA ASP A 263 -5.46 -13.40 -14.54
C ASP A 263 -4.47 -12.73 -13.56
N VAL A 264 -3.42 -12.07 -14.08
CA VAL A 264 -2.49 -11.26 -13.27
C VAL A 264 -3.22 -10.10 -12.58
N LEU A 265 -4.03 -9.34 -13.33
CA LEU A 265 -4.79 -8.21 -12.79
C LEU A 265 -5.85 -8.66 -11.77
N ARG A 266 -6.47 -9.83 -11.98
CA ARG A 266 -7.38 -10.44 -11.00
C ARG A 266 -6.65 -10.78 -9.72
N ALA A 267 -5.52 -11.49 -9.80
CA ALA A 267 -4.74 -11.83 -8.61
C ALA A 267 -4.39 -10.59 -7.79
N ILE A 268 -3.84 -9.52 -8.41
CA ILE A 268 -3.54 -8.24 -7.73
C ILE A 268 -4.77 -7.69 -6.97
N LYS A 269 -5.91 -7.56 -7.66
CA LYS A 269 -7.11 -6.92 -7.11
C LYS A 269 -7.78 -7.75 -6.02
N PHE A 270 -7.90 -9.06 -6.25
CA PHE A 270 -8.56 -9.96 -5.32
C PHE A 270 -7.73 -10.23 -4.07
N THR A 271 -6.39 -10.23 -4.14
CA THR A 271 -5.55 -10.30 -2.94
C THR A 271 -5.82 -9.13 -2.00
N VAL A 272 -5.84 -7.90 -2.53
CA VAL A 272 -6.16 -6.71 -1.72
C VAL A 272 -7.59 -6.80 -1.20
N LEU A 273 -8.56 -7.21 -2.02
CA LEU A 273 -9.95 -7.37 -1.60
C LEU A 273 -10.08 -8.39 -0.45
N PHE A 274 -9.50 -9.57 -0.58
CA PHE A 274 -9.60 -10.63 0.42
C PHE A 274 -8.98 -10.17 1.75
N ALA A 275 -7.80 -9.56 1.71
CA ALA A 275 -7.16 -9.02 2.89
C ALA A 275 -8.01 -7.92 3.55
N SER A 276 -8.54 -6.98 2.75
CA SER A 276 -9.43 -5.92 3.27
C SER A 276 -10.71 -6.48 3.89
N LEU A 277 -11.33 -7.49 3.27
CA LEU A 277 -12.53 -8.13 3.79
C LEU A 277 -12.26 -8.89 5.09
N ALA A 278 -11.11 -9.56 5.21
CA ALA A 278 -10.69 -10.21 6.45
C ALA A 278 -10.58 -9.18 7.59
N VAL A 279 -9.99 -8.00 7.32
CA VAL A 279 -9.94 -6.89 8.28
C VAL A 279 -11.33 -6.34 8.60
N CYS A 280 -12.26 -6.29 7.63
CA CYS A 280 -13.65 -5.86 7.88
C CYS A 280 -14.42 -6.78 8.84
N VAL A 281 -14.05 -8.07 8.95
CA VAL A 281 -14.64 -8.97 9.95
C VAL A 281 -14.30 -8.50 11.37
N VAL A 282 -13.08 -8.00 11.56
CA VAL A 282 -12.60 -7.50 12.85
C VAL A 282 -13.04 -6.05 13.09
N TYR A 283 -12.96 -5.21 12.05
CA TYR A 283 -13.35 -3.79 12.09
C TYR A 283 -14.47 -3.49 11.09
N PRO A 284 -15.74 -3.78 11.41
CA PRO A 284 -16.85 -3.59 10.47
C PRO A 284 -16.97 -2.17 9.91
N LEU A 285 -16.62 -1.14 10.68
CA LEU A 285 -16.64 0.25 10.22
C LEU A 285 -15.66 0.51 9.07
N TYR A 286 -14.58 -0.26 8.96
CA TYR A 286 -13.62 -0.17 7.87
C TYR A 286 -14.26 -0.45 6.51
N PHE A 287 -15.28 -1.32 6.46
CA PHE A 287 -16.04 -1.59 5.23
C PHE A 287 -16.65 -0.30 4.67
N PHE A 288 -17.27 0.53 5.51
CA PHE A 288 -17.85 1.80 5.08
C PHE A 288 -16.78 2.77 4.59
N VAL A 289 -15.60 2.80 5.22
CA VAL A 289 -14.46 3.63 4.77
C VAL A 289 -14.04 3.22 3.34
N LEU A 290 -13.93 1.92 3.06
CA LEU A 290 -13.60 1.41 1.72
C LEU A 290 -14.67 1.78 0.69
N VAL A 291 -15.94 1.54 1.00
CA VAL A 291 -17.08 1.83 0.13
C VAL A 291 -17.17 3.32 -0.18
N ILE A 292 -17.10 4.18 0.85
CA ILE A 292 -17.14 5.64 0.70
C ILE A 292 -15.98 6.10 -0.19
N ASN A 293 -14.75 5.67 0.08
CA ASN A 293 -13.60 6.07 -0.72
C ASN A 293 -13.71 5.59 -2.18
N TYR A 294 -14.15 4.35 -2.40
CA TYR A 294 -14.36 3.80 -3.76
C TYR A 294 -15.37 4.63 -4.55
N PHE A 295 -16.57 4.86 -4.01
CA PHE A 295 -17.62 5.59 -4.71
C PHE A 295 -17.34 7.09 -4.80
N PHE A 296 -16.71 7.69 -3.79
CA PHE A 296 -16.30 9.09 -3.83
C PHE A 296 -15.24 9.32 -4.90
N SER A 297 -14.25 8.42 -5.01
CA SER A 297 -13.28 8.43 -6.11
C SER A 297 -13.97 8.30 -7.45
N LYS A 298 -14.88 7.32 -7.61
CA LYS A 298 -15.64 7.11 -8.86
C LYS A 298 -16.44 8.33 -9.28
N TRP A 299 -17.13 8.95 -8.33
CA TRP A 299 -17.90 10.17 -8.56
C TRP A 299 -16.99 11.32 -9.01
N TYR A 300 -15.87 11.54 -8.30
CA TYR A 300 -14.95 12.62 -8.58
C TYR A 300 -14.32 12.50 -9.97
N TYR A 301 -13.72 11.35 -10.30
CA TYR A 301 -13.05 11.17 -11.60
C TYR A 301 -14.04 11.29 -12.78
N ARG A 302 -15.26 10.80 -12.61
CA ARG A 302 -16.31 10.94 -13.63
C ARG A 302 -16.72 12.40 -13.81
N LYS A 303 -16.94 13.14 -12.71
CA LYS A 303 -17.37 14.55 -12.79
C LYS A 303 -16.26 15.50 -13.22
N ARG A 304 -15.02 15.24 -12.84
CA ARG A 304 -13.89 16.15 -13.04
C ARG A 304 -13.14 15.90 -14.35
N PHE A 305 -13.09 14.66 -14.82
CA PHE A 305 -12.26 14.24 -15.95
C PHE A 305 -12.98 13.36 -16.98
N ASP A 306 -14.27 13.06 -16.78
CA ASP A 306 -15.01 12.09 -17.60
C ASP A 306 -14.34 10.71 -17.64
N LEU A 307 -13.69 10.34 -16.53
CA LEU A 307 -12.99 9.07 -16.37
C LEU A 307 -13.77 8.15 -15.44
N GLU A 308 -13.95 6.91 -15.87
CA GLU A 308 -14.40 5.85 -14.98
C GLU A 308 -13.21 5.28 -14.20
N TYR A 309 -12.99 5.78 -12.98
CA TYR A 309 -11.95 5.28 -12.08
C TYR A 309 -12.39 5.45 -10.62
N PRO A 310 -12.22 4.45 -9.74
CA PRO A 310 -11.56 3.16 -9.94
C PRO A 310 -12.43 2.10 -10.65
N LYS A 311 -11.80 1.22 -11.45
CA LYS A 311 -12.45 0.09 -12.12
C LYS A 311 -12.10 -1.25 -11.47
N PHE A 312 -13.12 -2.02 -11.10
CA PHE A 312 -12.94 -3.35 -10.51
C PHE A 312 -12.70 -4.43 -11.58
N ALA A 313 -13.47 -4.41 -12.68
CA ALA A 313 -13.23 -5.25 -13.86
C ALA A 313 -12.21 -4.60 -14.82
N ALA A 314 -11.53 -5.44 -15.62
CA ALA A 314 -10.74 -5.00 -16.77
C ALA A 314 -11.66 -4.65 -17.94
#